data_AF-A0A1Q7E341-F1
#
_entry.id   AF-A0A1Q7E341-F1
#
_cell.length_a   1.000
_cell.length_b   1.000
_cell.length_c   1.000
_cell.angle_alpha   90.00
_cell.angle_beta   90.00
_cell.angle_gamma   90.00
#
_symmetry.space_group_name_H-M   'P 1'
#
loop_
_entity.id
_entity.type
_entity.pdbx_description
1 polymer ?
#
loop_
_entity_poly.entity_id
_entity_poly.type
_entity_poly.pdbx_seq_one_letter_code
_entity_poly.pdbx_strand_id
1 'polypeptide(L)'
;MTPHVYTAKPEQTLGEVAKFLLEHDVRALPVVDDAGSLVGIITHRELLRHLIPSYLQRTKSGEFRAPTAAQLQRGSADPRQLLVKEAMARTVLCLSEEQTLSEVANLMNSKDVDRFPVVRAGMVVGFLTRADLIRRLIAAP
;
A
#
# COMPACT_ATOMS: atom_id res chain seq x y z
N MET A 1 11.93 2.06 -14.39
CA MET A 1 10.61 2.56 -13.99
C MET A 1 9.57 1.69 -14.67
N THR A 2 8.54 1.27 -13.95
CA THR A 2 7.38 0.57 -14.51
C THR A 2 6.39 1.64 -14.98
N PRO A 3 6.16 1.82 -16.30
CA PRO A 3 5.31 2.90 -16.81
C PRO A 3 3.81 2.64 -16.56
N HIS A 4 3.41 1.39 -16.35
CA HIS A 4 2.06 1.06 -15.90
C HIS A 4 2.03 0.95 -14.37
N VAL A 5 1.47 1.99 -13.75
CA VAL A 5 1.25 2.05 -12.30
C VAL A 5 -0.20 1.68 -12.04
N TYR A 6 -0.41 0.59 -11.33
CA TYR A 6 -1.72 0.34 -10.75
C TYR A 6 -1.96 1.31 -9.61
N THR A 7 -3.14 1.92 -9.60
CA THR A 7 -3.57 2.87 -8.57
C THR A 7 -4.89 2.43 -7.96
N ALA A 8 -5.15 2.90 -6.75
CA ALA A 8 -6.44 2.75 -6.09
C ALA A 8 -7.15 4.11 -5.99
N LYS A 9 -8.48 4.06 -5.84
CA LYS A 9 -9.32 5.22 -5.55
C LYS A 9 -9.67 5.27 -4.06
N PRO A 10 -9.83 6.47 -3.47
CA PRO A 10 -10.17 6.64 -2.06
C PRO A 10 -11.49 5.95 -1.65
N GLU A 11 -12.41 5.80 -2.59
CA GLU A 11 -13.76 5.23 -2.45
C GLU A 11 -13.80 3.72 -2.66
N GLN A 12 -12.72 3.10 -3.14
CA GLN A 12 -12.64 1.64 -3.18
C GLN A 12 -12.64 1.06 -1.77
N THR A 13 -13.14 -0.16 -1.66
CA THR A 13 -13.13 -0.92 -0.42
C THR A 13 -11.79 -1.62 -0.22
N LEU A 14 -11.43 -1.90 1.03
CA LEU A 14 -10.24 -2.68 1.34
C LEU A 14 -10.28 -4.09 0.74
N GLY A 15 -11.46 -4.70 0.61
CA GLY A 15 -11.63 -6.01 -0.01
C GLY A 15 -11.27 -6.00 -1.49
N GLU A 16 -11.72 -4.98 -2.23
CA GLU A 16 -11.36 -4.80 -3.65
C GLU A 16 -9.86 -4.59 -3.82
N VAL A 17 -9.25 -3.72 -3.01
CA VAL A 17 -7.81 -3.48 -3.07
C VAL A 17 -7.02 -4.73 -2.67
N ALA A 18 -7.41 -5.43 -1.61
CA ALA A 18 -6.74 -6.66 -1.19
C ALA A 18 -6.76 -7.72 -2.29
N LYS A 19 -7.92 -7.91 -2.93
CA LYS A 19 -8.07 -8.81 -4.07
C LYS A 19 -7.14 -8.39 -5.22
N PHE A 20 -7.13 -7.11 -5.57
CA PHE A 20 -6.27 -6.57 -6.63
C PHE A 20 -4.78 -6.82 -6.35
N LEU A 21 -4.30 -6.51 -5.15
CA LEU A 21 -2.90 -6.72 -4.76
C LEU A 21 -2.49 -8.19 -4.95
N LEU A 22 -3.35 -9.13 -4.56
CA LEU A 22 -3.10 -10.56 -4.67
C LEU A 22 -3.14 -11.07 -6.12
N GLU A 23 -4.12 -10.63 -6.91
CA GLU A 23 -4.29 -11.06 -8.31
C GLU A 23 -3.16 -10.56 -9.21
N HIS A 24 -2.62 -9.38 -8.92
CA HIS A 24 -1.57 -8.76 -9.73
C HIS A 24 -0.15 -8.92 -9.15
N ASP A 25 0.01 -9.66 -8.05
CA ASP A 25 1.28 -9.84 -7.31
C ASP A 25 2.01 -8.52 -7.02
N VAL A 26 1.25 -7.50 -6.61
CA VAL A 26 1.77 -6.20 -6.21
C VAL A 26 1.53 -5.98 -4.72
N ARG A 27 2.45 -5.29 -4.06
CA ARG A 27 2.43 -5.14 -2.58
C ARG A 27 1.88 -3.81 -2.08
N ALA A 28 1.63 -2.88 -3.00
CA ALA A 28 1.18 -1.54 -2.71
C ALA A 28 0.55 -0.89 -3.95
N LEU A 29 -0.39 0.01 -3.70
CA LEU A 29 -0.96 0.91 -4.70
C LEU A 29 -0.86 2.36 -4.18
N PRO A 30 -0.36 3.29 -4.99
CA PRO A 30 -0.66 4.71 -4.80
C PRO A 30 -2.18 4.91 -4.85
N VAL A 31 -2.70 5.73 -3.94
CA VAL A 31 -4.10 6.14 -3.94
C VAL A 31 -4.17 7.52 -4.60
N VAL A 32 -4.98 7.66 -5.63
CA VAL A 32 -5.11 8.89 -6.41
C VAL A 32 -6.54 9.39 -6.44
N ASP A 33 -6.74 10.71 -6.43
CA ASP A 33 -8.05 11.31 -6.64
C ASP A 33 -8.52 11.20 -8.11
N ASP A 34 -9.63 11.86 -8.44
CA ASP A 34 -10.18 11.87 -9.80
C ASP A 34 -9.37 12.69 -10.80
N ALA A 35 -8.60 13.66 -10.33
CA ALA A 35 -7.62 14.37 -11.15
C ALA A 35 -6.36 13.53 -11.37
N GLY A 36 -6.15 12.44 -10.62
CA GLY A 36 -4.97 11.58 -10.65
C GLY A 36 -3.83 12.06 -9.73
N SER A 37 -4.13 13.01 -8.85
CA SER A 37 -3.19 13.49 -7.84
C SER A 37 -3.03 12.47 -6.72
N LEU A 38 -1.80 12.30 -6.24
CA LEU A 38 -1.53 11.38 -5.13
C LEU A 38 -2.13 11.89 -3.82
N VAL A 39 -3.00 11.09 -3.20
CA VAL A 39 -3.64 11.41 -1.90
C VAL A 39 -3.30 10.43 -0.77
N GLY A 40 -2.64 9.32 -1.10
CA GLY A 40 -2.19 8.35 -0.10
C GLY A 40 -1.52 7.14 -0.72
N ILE A 41 -1.20 6.15 0.11
CA ILE A 41 -0.72 4.84 -0.32
C ILE A 41 -1.39 3.76 0.52
N ILE A 42 -1.77 2.66 -0.12
CA ILE A 42 -2.28 1.47 0.54
C ILE A 42 -1.33 0.31 0.27
N THR A 43 -0.86 -0.35 1.32
CA THR A 43 0.07 -1.48 1.22
C THR A 43 -0.43 -2.68 2.04
N HIS A 44 0.22 -3.84 1.91
CA HIS A 44 -0.05 -4.98 2.80
C HIS A 44 0.01 -4.60 4.28
N ARG A 45 0.84 -3.63 4.68
CA ARG A 45 0.91 -3.18 6.08
C ARG A 45 -0.40 -2.54 6.52
N GLU A 46 -0.98 -1.67 5.71
CA GLU A 46 -2.27 -1.05 5.98
C GLU A 46 -3.39 -2.10 5.97
N LEU A 47 -3.39 -3.01 4.99
CA LEU A 47 -4.35 -4.12 4.97
C LEU A 47 -4.29 -4.94 6.27
N LEU A 48 -3.11 -5.39 6.69
CA LEU A 48 -2.96 -6.16 7.93
C LEU A 48 -3.38 -5.34 9.16
N ARG A 49 -3.01 -4.05 9.23
CA ARG A 49 -3.39 -3.16 10.33
C ARG A 49 -4.92 -3.07 10.51
N HIS A 50 -5.68 -3.10 9.42
CA HIS A 50 -7.14 -2.94 9.48
C HIS A 50 -7.92 -4.27 9.45
N LEU A 51 -7.36 -5.32 8.84
CA LEU A 51 -8.01 -6.65 8.75
C LEU A 51 -7.73 -7.52 9.98
N ILE A 52 -6.52 -7.44 10.58
CA ILE A 52 -6.16 -8.27 11.75
C ILE A 52 -7.02 -7.98 12.99
N PRO A 53 -7.27 -6.72 13.41
CA PRO A 53 -8.05 -6.47 14.63
C PRO A 53 -9.46 -7.06 14.58
N SER A 54 -10.03 -7.13 13.37
CA SER A 54 -11.33 -7.76 13.10
C SER A 54 -11.25 -9.29 13.15
N TYR A 55 -10.05 -9.86 12.94
CA TYR A 55 -9.79 -11.30 12.92
C TYR A 55 -9.11 -11.83 14.19
N LEU A 56 -8.51 -10.99 15.03
CA LEU A 56 -7.89 -11.42 16.29
C LEU A 56 -8.54 -10.65 17.43
N GLN A 57 -9.38 -11.35 18.19
CA GLN A 57 -9.97 -10.82 19.41
C GLN A 57 -9.02 -11.07 20.58
N ARG A 58 -8.79 -10.03 21.37
CA ARG A 58 -8.12 -10.17 22.67
C ARG A 58 -9.13 -10.71 23.68
N THR A 59 -8.85 -11.88 24.24
CA THR A 59 -9.68 -12.50 25.28
C THR A 59 -9.50 -11.78 26.61
N LYS A 60 -10.38 -12.06 27.58
CA LYS A 60 -10.24 -11.57 28.96
C LYS A 60 -8.93 -12.05 29.64
N SER A 61 -8.37 -13.17 29.18
CA SER A 61 -7.09 -13.71 29.66
C SER A 61 -5.87 -13.06 28.98
N GLY A 62 -6.07 -12.17 28.01
CA GLY A 62 -4.99 -11.52 27.26
C GLY A 62 -4.46 -12.30 26.06
N GLU A 63 -5.03 -13.48 25.76
CA GLU A 63 -4.72 -14.26 24.57
C GLU A 63 -5.36 -13.64 23.32
N PHE A 64 -4.73 -13.83 22.15
CA PHE A 64 -5.37 -13.52 20.87
C PHE A 64 -6.03 -14.78 20.32
N ARG A 65 -7.32 -14.69 19.95
CA ARG A 65 -8.04 -15.79 19.31
C ARG A 65 -8.83 -15.30 18.09
N ALA A 66 -8.90 -16.15 17.07
CA ALA A 66 -9.78 -15.91 15.94
C ALA A 66 -11.26 -15.95 16.37
N PRO A 67 -12.11 -15.03 15.88
CA PRO A 67 -13.53 -15.04 16.17
C PRO A 67 -14.21 -16.25 15.53
N THR A 68 -15.21 -16.80 16.20
CA THR A 68 -16.12 -17.79 15.61
C THR A 68 -16.97 -17.15 14.51
N ALA A 69 -17.49 -17.96 13.58
CA ALA A 69 -18.40 -17.50 12.52
C ALA A 69 -19.60 -16.70 13.08
N ALA A 70 -20.14 -17.12 14.23
CA ALA A 70 -21.23 -16.42 14.92
C ALA A 70 -20.79 -15.10 15.59
N GLN A 71 -19.51 -14.90 15.88
CA GLN A 71 -18.97 -13.64 16.40
C GLN A 71 -18.65 -12.65 15.28
N LEU A 72 -18.19 -13.14 14.12
CA LEU A 72 -18.05 -12.33 12.90
C LEU A 72 -19.39 -11.75 12.45
N GLN A 73 -20.49 -12.51 12.61
CA GLN A 73 -21.83 -12.03 12.27
C GLN A 73 -22.42 -11.04 13.30
N ARG A 74 -21.91 -11.05 14.54
CA ARG A 74 -22.45 -10.25 15.65
C ARG A 74 -21.62 -9.01 16.00
N GLY A 75 -20.39 -8.91 15.50
CA GLY A 75 -19.42 -7.89 15.91
C GLY A 75 -18.81 -7.15 14.72
N SER A 76 -19.09 -5.85 14.66
CA SER A 76 -18.49 -4.82 13.79
C SER A 76 -18.76 -4.95 12.29
N ALA A 77 -18.80 -3.80 11.61
CA ALA A 77 -18.88 -3.71 10.16
C ALA A 77 -17.78 -4.56 9.51
N ASP A 78 -18.12 -5.27 8.42
CA ASP A 78 -17.17 -6.08 7.67
C ASP A 78 -15.95 -5.22 7.28
N PRO A 79 -14.73 -5.50 7.79
CA PRO A 79 -13.56 -4.66 7.54
C PRO A 79 -13.14 -4.64 6.07
N ARG A 80 -13.63 -5.60 5.27
CA ARG A 80 -13.44 -5.59 3.81
C ARG A 80 -14.21 -4.45 3.15
N GLN A 81 -15.25 -3.93 3.79
CA GLN A 81 -16.06 -2.80 3.31
C GLN A 81 -15.49 -1.44 3.75
N LEU A 82 -14.46 -1.41 4.60
CA LEU A 82 -13.78 -0.17 4.97
C LEU A 82 -13.21 0.52 3.72
N LEU A 83 -13.37 1.84 3.61
CA LEU A 83 -12.89 2.55 2.43
C LEU A 83 -11.37 2.75 2.51
N VAL A 84 -10.72 2.75 1.35
CA VAL A 84 -9.28 2.97 1.22
C VAL A 84 -8.88 4.28 1.89
N LYS A 85 -9.67 5.35 1.74
CA LYS A 85 -9.37 6.66 2.36
C LYS A 85 -9.34 6.65 3.89
N GLU A 86 -9.99 5.68 4.51
CA GLU A 86 -10.04 5.50 5.97
C GLU A 86 -8.86 4.66 6.47
N ALA A 87 -8.26 3.86 5.59
CA ALA A 87 -7.19 2.91 5.93
C ALA A 87 -5.80 3.27 5.39
N MET A 88 -5.74 4.09 4.33
CA MET A 88 -4.49 4.44 3.66
C MET A 88 -3.55 5.25 4.54
N ALA A 89 -2.25 5.10 4.30
CA ALA A 89 -1.26 6.02 4.84
C ALA A 89 -1.31 7.33 4.04
N ARG A 90 -1.52 8.46 4.73
CA ARG A 90 -1.58 9.80 4.12
C ARG A 90 -0.21 10.44 3.92
N THR A 91 0.76 10.10 4.78
CA THR A 91 2.14 10.54 4.64
C THR A 91 2.86 9.57 3.71
N VAL A 92 3.03 9.98 2.46
CA VAL A 92 3.65 9.16 1.41
C VAL A 92 5.00 9.75 1.04
N LEU A 93 6.05 8.96 1.20
CA LEU A 93 7.38 9.31 0.70
C LEU A 93 7.41 9.02 -0.81
N CYS A 94 7.58 10.08 -1.60
CA CYS A 94 7.54 10.01 -3.05
C CYS A 94 8.91 10.33 -3.64
N LEU A 95 9.12 9.91 -4.88
CA LEU A 95 10.27 10.32 -5.67
C LEU A 95 9.85 11.31 -6.75
N SER A 96 10.72 12.27 -7.06
CA SER A 96 10.65 12.99 -8.34
C SER A 96 11.27 12.12 -9.43
N GLU A 97 10.78 12.25 -10.66
CA GLU A 97 11.38 11.58 -11.82
C GLU A 97 12.80 12.06 -12.16
N GLU A 98 13.19 13.22 -11.65
CA GLU A 98 14.51 13.82 -11.87
C GLU A 98 15.55 13.30 -10.87
N GLN A 99 15.12 12.57 -9.83
CA GLN A 99 16.03 12.03 -8.82
C GLN A 99 16.95 10.95 -9.40
N THR A 100 18.22 11.05 -9.01
CA THR A 100 19.26 10.10 -9.42
C THR A 100 19.12 8.77 -8.68
N LEU A 101 19.65 7.71 -9.28
CA LEU A 101 19.64 6.37 -8.66
C LEU A 101 20.35 6.35 -7.30
N SER A 102 21.42 7.13 -7.12
CA SER A 102 22.17 7.23 -5.86
C SER A 102 21.33 7.87 -4.75
N GLU A 103 20.58 8.93 -5.05
CA GLU A 103 19.67 9.56 -4.09
C GLU A 103 18.56 8.60 -3.67
N VAL A 104 17.97 7.88 -4.63
CA VAL A 104 16.96 6.85 -4.36
C VAL A 104 17.53 5.74 -3.47
N ALA A 105 18.73 5.24 -3.78
CA ALA A 105 19.36 4.18 -2.99
C ALA A 105 19.62 4.62 -1.54
N ASN A 106 20.09 5.85 -1.35
CA ASN A 106 20.30 6.44 -0.03
C ASN A 106 18.98 6.61 0.74
N LEU A 107 17.91 7.04 0.06
CA LEU A 107 16.59 7.15 0.66
C LEU A 107 16.06 5.77 1.09
N MET A 108 16.20 4.76 0.23
CA MET A 108 15.81 3.38 0.50
C MET A 108 16.51 2.81 1.74
N ASN A 109 17.79 3.15 1.95
CA ASN A 109 18.57 2.65 3.07
C ASN A 109 18.28 3.42 4.37
N SER A 110 18.15 4.75 4.29
CA SER A 110 17.98 5.60 5.46
C SER A 110 16.56 5.62 6.03
N LYS A 111 15.54 5.36 5.21
CA LYS A 111 14.13 5.42 5.62
C LYS A 111 13.48 4.06 5.84
N ASP A 112 14.21 2.96 5.58
CA ASP A 112 13.66 1.60 5.57
C ASP A 112 12.39 1.49 4.71
N VAL A 113 12.44 2.11 3.53
CA VAL A 113 11.38 2.09 2.53
C VAL A 113 11.92 1.47 1.26
N ASP A 114 11.19 0.52 0.71
CA ASP A 114 11.61 -0.32 -0.39
C ASP A 114 10.71 -0.16 -1.63
N ARG A 115 9.80 0.83 -1.61
CA ARG A 115 8.98 1.23 -2.76
C ARG A 115 8.45 2.66 -2.66
N PHE A 116 8.36 3.34 -3.79
CA PHE A 116 7.95 4.74 -3.88
C PHE A 116 7.03 4.98 -5.08
N PRO A 117 5.95 5.74 -4.92
CA PRO A 117 5.35 6.45 -6.05
C PRO A 117 6.36 7.46 -6.61
N VAL A 118 6.46 7.52 -7.93
CA VAL A 118 7.18 8.57 -8.66
C VAL A 118 6.15 9.59 -9.12
N VAL A 119 6.38 10.85 -8.77
CA VAL A 119 5.45 11.94 -9.01
C VAL A 119 6.06 13.05 -9.88
N ARG A 120 5.24 13.62 -10.75
CA ARG A 120 5.56 14.82 -11.56
C ARG A 120 4.41 15.81 -11.39
N ALA A 121 4.69 17.01 -10.88
CA ALA A 121 3.68 18.03 -10.60
C ALA A 121 2.47 17.50 -9.78
N GLY A 122 2.73 16.67 -8.76
CA GLY A 122 1.70 16.07 -7.89
C GLY A 122 1.00 14.82 -8.46
N MET A 123 1.24 14.52 -9.73
CA MET A 123 0.63 13.39 -10.45
C MET A 123 1.50 12.15 -10.35
N VAL A 124 0.89 10.98 -10.14
CA VAL A 124 1.62 9.71 -10.17
C VAL A 124 1.96 9.34 -11.61
N VAL A 125 3.26 9.28 -11.92
CA VAL A 125 3.78 8.93 -13.26
C VAL A 125 4.55 7.61 -13.28
N GLY A 126 4.85 7.06 -12.10
CA GLY A 126 5.63 5.84 -11.98
C GLY A 126 5.52 5.20 -10.60
N PHE A 127 6.01 3.98 -10.49
CA PHE A 127 6.24 3.31 -9.23
C PHE A 127 7.60 2.64 -9.30
N LEU A 128 8.41 2.83 -8.25
CA LEU A 128 9.77 2.30 -8.19
C LEU A 128 9.91 1.43 -6.95
N THR A 129 10.31 0.19 -7.15
CA THR A 129 10.62 -0.76 -6.07
C THR A 129 12.12 -1.00 -5.96
N ARG A 130 12.56 -1.53 -4.81
CA ARG A 130 13.93 -2.01 -4.62
C ARG A 130 14.31 -3.07 -5.66
N ALA A 131 13.37 -3.94 -6.04
CA ALA A 131 13.60 -4.94 -7.09
C ALA A 131 13.88 -4.30 -8.45
N ASP A 132 13.16 -3.22 -8.80
CA ASP A 132 13.42 -2.47 -10.04
C ASP A 132 14.81 -1.84 -10.03
N LEU A 133 15.23 -1.28 -8.89
CA LEU A 133 16.57 -0.73 -8.73
C LEU A 133 17.65 -1.80 -8.90
N ILE A 134 17.51 -2.94 -8.21
CA ILE A 134 18.46 -4.06 -8.33
C ILE A 134 18.53 -4.57 -9.77
N ARG A 135 17.38 -4.82 -10.40
CA ARG A 135 17.31 -5.24 -11.81
C ARG A 135 18.02 -4.26 -12.73
N ARG A 136 17.88 -2.95 -12.50
CA ARG A 136 18.54 -1.93 -13.30
C ARG A 136 20.06 -1.91 -13.09
N LEU A 137 20.53 -2.12 -11.87
CA LEU A 137 21.96 -2.13 -11.55
C LEU A 137 22.69 -3.34 -12.13
N ILE A 138 22.05 -4.52 -12.14
CA ILE A 138 22.66 -5.74 -12.71
C ILE A 138 22.54 -5.82 -14.24
N ALA A 139 21.58 -5.10 -14.83
CA ALA A 139 21.38 -5.05 -16.28
C ALA A 139 22.09 -3.86 -16.94
N ALA A 140 22.74 -2.99 -16.16
CA ALA A 140 23.56 -1.92 -16.69
C ALA A 140 24.83 -2.53 -17.32
N PRO A 141 25.20 -2.15 -18.55
CA PRO A 141 26.41 -2.62 -19.21
C PRO A 141 27.69 -2.13 -18.50
#